data_AF-A0A496TWW6-F1
#
_entry.id   AF-A0A496TWW6-F1
#
_cell.length_a   1.000
_cell.length_b   1.000
_cell.length_c   1.000
_cell.angle_alpha   90.00
_cell.angle_beta   90.00
_cell.angle_gamma   90.00
#
_symmetry.space_group_name_H-M   'P 1'
#
loop_
_entity.id
_entity.type
_entity.pdbx_description
1 polymer ?
#
loop_
_entity_poly.entity_id
_entity_poly.type
_entity_poly.pdbx_seq_one_letter_code
_entity_poly.pdbx_strand_id
1 'polypeptide(L)'
;MSESINIGVFICNCGNKISDYIDLEEVEKFAESLDNVTFVKRLPYSCSKDGKRFISKVIKEKNLTHFIVAGCSPRIFENIFRNLAEEAGLNSYLFEMVNIREQCAWVHIDSEEKALLKAKKLVGMGVAKVKESKPLDVIEEEVIPSALIIGGGITGITSAISLAEKNVKVLLVEKEKELGGMLKNLYKIYPTMINARDFIRNRIKKIESIPGIEILTNARVTSVSGCVGNYDVVITQNNREIKKNAGIIIVAAGAKALQPENPDYGKSDKVISQMDLERMLLENDKRLKNPGKVVMFQCEGVRNNERPYCARVCCITAIKNAIILKEMSPQADITILYRDIPAFNEKDRKRAELSGINFIQYNYAEPVKILEDVILFTGTETKRSGDLPYNLLVLSVPVVPDEQSEELHNILGIPLDENGFLVEKQVRLKPGKYVPRGIYVAGNVHWPANTFESIAQGYSAASRGYVVLKNKKIEIEPVVVSYDSETCRGCGRCVEVCEFNAVELFDTGSGIKQVKFNSIMCKGCGVCTVVCPSGALQPQVISKKQIDSMLGVFV
;
A
#
# COMPACT_ATOMS: atom_id res chain seq x y z
N MET A 1 15.45 -33.53 -28.93
CA MET A 1 14.80 -33.26 -30.23
C MET A 1 13.97 -32.01 -30.03
N SER A 2 14.28 -30.90 -30.71
CA SER A 2 13.45 -29.69 -30.62
C SER A 2 12.08 -29.99 -31.23
N GLU A 3 11.00 -29.81 -30.47
CA GLU A 3 9.64 -29.88 -31.03
C GLU A 3 9.53 -28.91 -32.22
N SER A 4 9.02 -29.40 -33.34
CA SER A 4 8.83 -28.59 -34.54
C SER A 4 7.77 -27.52 -34.27
N ILE A 5 8.13 -26.24 -34.43
CA ILE A 5 7.23 -25.12 -34.21
C ILE A 5 6.06 -25.20 -35.20
N ASN A 6 4.86 -25.16 -34.64
CA ASN A 6 3.57 -25.25 -35.29
C ASN A 6 2.64 -24.14 -34.77
N ILE A 7 2.37 -23.12 -35.60
CA ILE A 7 1.68 -21.89 -35.23
C ILE A 7 0.27 -21.83 -35.83
N GLY A 8 -0.73 -21.56 -34.98
CA GLY A 8 -2.09 -21.21 -35.42
C GLY A 8 -2.35 -19.71 -35.40
N VAL A 9 -2.97 -19.16 -36.45
CA VAL A 9 -3.34 -17.75 -36.55
C VAL A 9 -4.86 -17.61 -36.58
N PHE A 10 -5.42 -16.97 -35.54
CA PHE A 10 -6.85 -16.72 -35.44
C PHE A 10 -7.16 -15.23 -35.65
N ILE A 11 -7.89 -14.91 -36.70
CA ILE A 11 -8.20 -13.52 -37.08
C ILE A 11 -9.64 -13.20 -36.66
N CYS A 12 -9.83 -12.18 -35.83
CA CYS A 12 -11.15 -11.80 -35.34
C CYS A 12 -11.79 -10.77 -36.27
N ASN A 13 -13.07 -10.96 -36.63
CA ASN A 13 -13.85 -9.94 -37.35
C ASN A 13 -14.43 -8.88 -36.39
N CYS A 14 -14.58 -9.26 -35.12
CA CYS A 14 -15.19 -8.45 -34.07
C CYS A 14 -16.58 -7.89 -34.47
N GLY A 15 -17.43 -8.72 -35.06
CA GLY A 15 -18.77 -8.26 -35.49
C GLY A 15 -18.68 -7.11 -36.49
N ASN A 16 -17.84 -7.30 -37.50
CA ASN A 16 -17.51 -6.36 -38.57
C ASN A 16 -16.67 -5.13 -38.18
N LYS A 17 -16.42 -4.90 -36.88
CA LYS A 17 -15.61 -3.75 -36.42
C LYS A 17 -14.16 -3.75 -36.88
N ILE A 18 -13.68 -4.83 -37.48
CA ILE A 18 -12.36 -4.93 -38.12
C ILE A 18 -12.52 -5.11 -39.63
N SER A 19 -13.38 -6.03 -40.07
CA SER A 19 -13.55 -6.34 -41.50
C SER A 19 -14.21 -5.23 -42.31
N ASP A 20 -14.88 -4.26 -41.68
CA ASP A 20 -15.40 -3.06 -42.37
C ASP A 20 -14.27 -2.12 -42.85
N TYR A 21 -13.04 -2.30 -42.36
CA TYR A 21 -11.91 -1.40 -42.63
C TYR A 21 -10.66 -2.11 -43.18
N ILE A 22 -10.65 -3.44 -43.13
CA ILE A 22 -9.51 -4.27 -43.51
C ILE A 22 -10.04 -5.50 -44.23
N ASP A 23 -9.54 -5.76 -45.44
CA ASP A 23 -9.74 -7.04 -46.12
C ASP A 23 -9.04 -8.17 -45.35
N LEU A 24 -9.80 -8.86 -44.50
CA LEU A 24 -9.28 -9.95 -43.69
C LEU A 24 -9.01 -11.22 -44.50
N GLU A 25 -9.52 -11.37 -45.72
CA GLU A 25 -9.17 -12.49 -46.59
C GLU A 25 -7.71 -12.37 -47.05
N GLU A 26 -7.31 -11.15 -47.41
CA GLU A 26 -5.92 -10.85 -47.74
C GLU A 26 -4.99 -11.01 -46.55
N VAL A 27 -5.44 -10.72 -45.32
CA VAL A 27 -4.67 -11.01 -44.10
C VAL A 27 -4.55 -12.51 -43.86
N GLU A 28 -5.59 -13.31 -44.13
CA GLU A 28 -5.51 -14.78 -44.04
C GLU A 28 -4.46 -15.34 -45.00
N LYS A 29 -4.54 -14.99 -46.29
CA LYS A 29 -3.58 -15.45 -47.31
C LYS A 29 -2.14 -15.07 -46.96
N PHE A 30 -1.95 -13.86 -46.44
CA PHE A 30 -0.64 -13.43 -45.96
C PHE A 30 -0.18 -14.26 -44.75
N ALA A 31 -1.04 -14.52 -43.77
CA ALA A 31 -0.68 -15.33 -42.61
C ALA A 31 -0.32 -16.77 -43.00
N GLU A 32 -1.01 -17.35 -43.99
CA GLU A 32 -0.73 -18.69 -44.52
C GLU A 32 0.64 -18.79 -45.20
N SER A 33 1.20 -17.69 -45.72
CA SER A 33 2.51 -17.69 -46.37
C SER A 33 3.69 -17.55 -45.39
N LEU A 34 3.41 -17.31 -44.10
CA LEU A 34 4.44 -17.14 -43.07
C LEU A 34 5.01 -18.49 -42.61
N ASP A 35 6.32 -18.50 -42.35
CA ASP A 35 7.02 -19.68 -41.87
C ASP A 35 6.44 -20.19 -40.53
N ASN A 36 6.38 -21.52 -40.39
CA ASN A 36 5.77 -22.25 -39.26
C ASN A 36 4.26 -22.05 -39.03
N VAL A 37 3.57 -21.26 -39.84
CA VAL A 37 2.10 -21.17 -39.77
C VAL A 37 1.46 -22.36 -40.48
N THR A 38 0.68 -23.16 -39.75
CA THR A 38 0.05 -24.38 -40.32
C THR A 38 -1.47 -24.30 -40.36
N PHE A 39 -2.05 -23.34 -39.66
CA PHE A 39 -3.48 -23.15 -39.57
C PHE A 39 -3.82 -21.69 -39.45
N VAL A 40 -4.72 -21.21 -40.31
CA VAL A 40 -5.26 -19.85 -40.27
C VAL A 40 -6.78 -19.92 -40.30
N LYS A 41 -7.44 -19.14 -39.45
CA LYS A 41 -8.90 -19.06 -39.46
C LYS A 41 -9.45 -17.72 -38.99
N ARG A 42 -10.34 -17.14 -39.80
CA ARG A 42 -11.24 -16.07 -39.38
C ARG A 42 -12.36 -16.56 -38.46
N LEU A 43 -12.62 -15.79 -37.40
CA LEU A 43 -13.69 -16.01 -36.44
C LEU A 43 -14.53 -14.74 -36.28
N PRO A 44 -15.87 -14.82 -36.24
CA PRO A 44 -16.73 -13.65 -35.99
C PRO A 44 -16.37 -12.93 -34.70
N TYR A 45 -16.15 -13.70 -33.62
CA TYR A 45 -15.77 -13.23 -32.29
C TYR A 45 -14.87 -14.25 -31.59
N SER A 46 -13.55 -14.04 -31.62
CA SER A 46 -12.59 -14.95 -30.97
C SER A 46 -12.79 -15.04 -29.44
N CYS A 47 -13.24 -13.97 -28.79
CA CYS A 47 -13.46 -13.92 -27.34
C CYS A 47 -14.80 -14.54 -26.88
N SER A 48 -15.69 -14.86 -27.81
CA SER A 48 -16.99 -15.47 -27.50
C SER A 48 -16.82 -16.89 -26.95
N LYS A 49 -17.86 -17.45 -26.32
CA LYS A 49 -17.82 -18.83 -25.79
C LYS A 49 -17.49 -19.84 -26.90
N ASP A 50 -18.10 -19.67 -28.07
CA ASP A 50 -17.89 -20.55 -29.21
C ASP A 50 -16.52 -20.35 -29.86
N GLY A 51 -16.08 -19.09 -30.00
CA GLY A 51 -14.74 -18.78 -30.51
C GLY A 51 -13.64 -19.39 -29.65
N LYS A 52 -13.74 -19.25 -28.32
CA LYS A 52 -12.81 -19.86 -27.36
C LYS A 52 -12.82 -21.39 -27.44
N ARG A 53 -14.01 -22.00 -27.48
CA ARG A 53 -14.15 -23.46 -27.61
C ARG A 53 -13.52 -23.97 -28.92
N PHE A 54 -13.71 -23.23 -30.00
CA PHE A 54 -13.12 -23.55 -31.29
C PHE A 54 -11.59 -23.46 -31.26
N ILE A 55 -11.02 -22.37 -30.75
CA ILE A 55 -9.56 -22.20 -30.63
C ILE A 55 -8.96 -23.34 -29.79
N SER A 56 -9.53 -23.63 -28.61
CA SER A 56 -9.06 -24.72 -27.74
C SER A 56 -9.13 -26.10 -28.43
N LYS A 57 -10.19 -26.36 -29.20
CA LYS A 57 -10.33 -27.58 -30.00
C LYS A 57 -9.23 -27.69 -31.05
N VAL A 58 -8.99 -26.62 -31.82
CA VAL A 58 -7.97 -26.59 -32.88
C VAL A 58 -6.56 -26.76 -32.30
N ILE A 59 -6.24 -26.11 -31.17
CA ILE A 59 -4.95 -26.28 -30.49
C ILE A 59 -4.66 -27.77 -30.26
N LYS A 60 -5.64 -28.53 -29.78
CA LYS A 60 -5.51 -29.97 -29.53
C LYS A 60 -5.48 -30.80 -30.83
N GLU A 61 -6.45 -30.59 -31.73
CA GLU A 61 -6.58 -31.41 -32.94
C GLU A 61 -5.44 -31.24 -33.94
N LYS A 62 -4.87 -30.03 -34.00
CA LYS A 62 -3.76 -29.69 -34.91
C LYS A 62 -2.40 -29.74 -34.21
N ASN A 63 -2.34 -30.13 -32.94
CA ASN A 63 -1.12 -30.13 -32.12
C ASN A 63 -0.36 -28.80 -32.23
N LEU A 64 -1.07 -27.69 -32.08
CA LEU A 64 -0.45 -26.36 -32.15
C LEU A 64 0.48 -26.17 -30.96
N THR A 65 1.71 -25.75 -31.25
CA THR A 65 2.72 -25.40 -30.23
C THR A 65 2.67 -23.93 -29.85
N HIS A 66 2.11 -23.09 -30.72
CA HIS A 66 1.99 -21.66 -30.52
C HIS A 66 0.72 -21.17 -31.22
N PHE A 67 0.17 -20.05 -30.77
CA PHE A 67 -0.88 -19.40 -31.53
C PHE A 67 -0.90 -17.89 -31.33
N ILE A 68 -1.49 -17.19 -32.29
CA ILE A 68 -1.80 -15.77 -32.14
C ILE A 68 -3.28 -15.52 -32.33
N VAL A 69 -3.78 -14.46 -31.68
CA VAL A 69 -5.11 -13.91 -31.95
C VAL A 69 -4.95 -12.49 -32.45
N ALA A 70 -5.22 -12.30 -33.74
CA ALA A 70 -5.27 -10.98 -34.35
C ALA A 70 -6.66 -10.37 -34.14
N GLY A 71 -6.76 -9.38 -33.25
CA GLY A 71 -8.03 -8.75 -32.89
C GLY A 71 -7.84 -7.43 -32.16
N CYS A 72 -8.36 -7.35 -30.94
CA CYS A 72 -8.36 -6.15 -30.12
C CYS A 72 -7.14 -6.04 -29.19
N SER A 73 -7.15 -5.01 -28.34
CA SER A 73 -6.05 -4.72 -27.42
C SER A 73 -5.75 -5.86 -26.41
N PRO A 74 -4.46 -6.21 -26.21
CA PRO A 74 -4.05 -7.14 -25.15
C PRO A 74 -4.46 -6.67 -23.75
N ARG A 75 -4.56 -5.35 -23.53
CA ARG A 75 -4.96 -4.77 -22.24
C ARG A 75 -6.31 -5.26 -21.72
N ILE A 76 -7.18 -5.75 -22.61
CA ILE A 76 -8.53 -6.17 -22.27
C ILE A 76 -8.65 -7.70 -22.26
N PHE A 77 -8.13 -8.39 -23.27
CA PHE A 77 -8.45 -9.80 -23.52
C PHE A 77 -7.25 -10.75 -23.44
N GLU A 78 -6.02 -10.28 -23.22
CA GLU A 78 -4.83 -11.15 -23.16
C GLU A 78 -5.00 -12.27 -22.12
N ASN A 79 -5.40 -11.93 -20.90
CA ASN A 79 -5.60 -12.94 -19.83
C ASN A 79 -6.66 -13.99 -20.18
N ILE A 80 -7.67 -13.63 -20.99
CA ILE A 80 -8.70 -14.59 -21.41
C ILE A 80 -8.09 -15.66 -22.32
N PHE A 81 -7.19 -15.27 -23.22
CA PHE A 81 -6.53 -16.19 -24.14
C PHE A 81 -5.33 -16.92 -23.52
N ARG A 82 -4.65 -16.31 -22.54
CA ARG A 82 -3.66 -17.01 -21.69
C ARG A 82 -4.32 -18.18 -20.94
N ASN A 83 -5.42 -17.92 -20.23
CA ASN A 83 -6.20 -18.98 -19.56
C ASN A 83 -6.70 -20.05 -20.55
N LEU A 84 -7.10 -19.65 -21.76
CA LEU A 84 -7.50 -20.60 -22.80
C LEU A 84 -6.36 -21.51 -23.25
N ALA A 85 -5.13 -20.96 -23.38
CA ALA A 85 -3.94 -21.73 -23.69
C ALA A 85 -3.73 -22.83 -22.63
N GLU A 86 -3.78 -22.46 -21.34
CA GLU A 86 -3.68 -23.39 -20.22
C GLU A 86 -4.77 -24.49 -20.27
N GLU A 87 -6.04 -24.12 -20.46
CA GLU A 87 -7.15 -25.07 -20.62
C GLU A 87 -6.97 -26.01 -21.84
N ALA A 88 -6.25 -25.54 -22.85
CA ALA A 88 -5.92 -26.29 -24.04
C ALA A 88 -4.69 -27.21 -23.87
N GLY A 89 -3.96 -27.11 -22.75
CA GLY A 89 -2.72 -27.84 -22.49
C GLY A 89 -1.47 -27.17 -23.04
N LEU A 90 -1.54 -25.88 -23.39
CA LEU A 90 -0.43 -25.07 -23.88
C LEU A 90 0.01 -24.05 -22.82
N ASN A 91 1.31 -23.77 -22.73
CA ASN A 91 1.79 -22.74 -21.81
C ASN A 91 1.26 -21.35 -22.21
N SER A 92 0.77 -20.58 -21.21
CA SER A 92 0.18 -19.24 -21.37
C SER A 92 1.03 -18.23 -22.16
N TYR A 93 2.35 -18.41 -22.20
CA TYR A 93 3.30 -17.51 -22.85
C TYR A 93 3.71 -17.95 -24.27
N LEU A 94 3.16 -19.07 -24.76
CA LEU A 94 3.24 -19.48 -26.16
C LEU A 94 2.10 -18.90 -27.02
N PHE A 95 1.51 -17.81 -26.54
CA PHE A 95 0.42 -17.08 -27.14
C PHE A 95 0.82 -15.61 -27.33
N GLU A 96 0.41 -15.00 -28.44
CA GLU A 96 0.51 -13.55 -28.65
C GLU A 96 -0.82 -12.93 -29.12
N MET A 97 -1.21 -11.81 -28.50
CA MET A 97 -2.33 -11.00 -28.96
C MET A 97 -1.83 -9.91 -29.92
N VAL A 98 -2.35 -9.89 -31.15
CA VAL A 98 -2.00 -8.89 -32.16
C VAL A 98 -3.14 -7.89 -32.30
N ASN A 99 -2.88 -6.61 -32.00
CA ASN A 99 -3.91 -5.57 -32.06
C ASN A 99 -4.06 -5.00 -33.48
N ILE A 100 -5.04 -5.53 -34.23
CA ILE A 100 -5.43 -5.03 -35.56
C ILE A 100 -6.73 -4.21 -35.53
N ARG A 101 -7.31 -3.93 -34.34
CA ARG A 101 -8.52 -3.11 -34.18
C ARG A 101 -8.21 -1.69 -33.77
N GLU A 102 -7.88 -1.46 -32.49
CA GLU A 102 -7.61 -0.12 -31.96
C GLU A 102 -6.33 0.50 -32.53
N GLN A 103 -5.34 -0.34 -32.86
CA GLN A 103 -4.06 0.12 -33.43
C GLN A 103 -4.00 0.03 -34.96
N CYS A 104 -5.07 -0.43 -35.63
CA CYS A 104 -5.11 -0.53 -37.08
C CYS A 104 -6.47 -0.11 -37.66
N ALA A 105 -7.49 -0.97 -37.66
CA ALA A 105 -8.78 -0.71 -38.30
C ALA A 105 -9.39 0.66 -37.94
N TRP A 106 -9.48 0.98 -36.65
CA TRP A 106 -10.18 2.19 -36.17
C TRP A 106 -9.41 3.49 -36.36
N VAL A 107 -8.11 3.42 -36.65
CA VAL A 107 -7.27 4.61 -36.82
C VAL A 107 -6.88 4.86 -38.27
N HIS A 108 -7.26 3.95 -39.18
CA HIS A 108 -7.01 4.04 -40.63
C HIS A 108 -8.31 3.98 -41.43
N ILE A 109 -9.37 4.60 -40.90
CA ILE A 109 -10.72 4.59 -41.48
C ILE A 109 -10.73 5.12 -42.92
N ASP A 110 -9.85 6.07 -43.23
CA ASP A 110 -9.79 6.74 -44.53
C ASP A 110 -8.93 5.99 -45.57
N SER A 111 -8.33 4.85 -45.22
CA SER A 111 -7.45 4.12 -46.13
C SER A 111 -7.35 2.63 -45.83
N GLU A 112 -8.21 1.86 -46.49
CA GLU A 112 -8.24 0.39 -46.42
C GLU A 112 -6.90 -0.22 -46.84
N GLU A 113 -6.26 0.27 -47.91
CA GLU A 113 -4.97 -0.23 -48.39
C GLU A 113 -3.87 -0.10 -47.31
N LYS A 114 -3.78 1.05 -46.64
CA LYS A 114 -2.81 1.27 -45.55
C LYS A 114 -3.16 0.44 -44.31
N ALA A 115 -4.44 0.31 -44.00
CA ALA A 115 -4.92 -0.52 -42.91
C ALA A 115 -4.55 -2.00 -43.15
N LEU A 116 -4.74 -2.49 -44.37
CA LEU A 116 -4.38 -3.85 -44.79
C LEU A 116 -2.88 -4.09 -44.71
N LEU A 117 -2.07 -3.19 -45.26
CA LEU A 117 -0.60 -3.29 -45.20
C LEU A 117 -0.11 -3.34 -43.75
N LYS A 118 -0.64 -2.46 -42.88
CA LYS A 118 -0.29 -2.43 -41.47
C LYS A 118 -0.76 -3.70 -40.75
N ALA A 119 -1.96 -4.19 -41.03
CA ALA A 119 -2.48 -5.42 -40.43
C ALA A 119 -1.62 -6.64 -40.79
N LYS A 120 -1.23 -6.79 -42.07
CA LYS A 120 -0.29 -7.82 -42.52
C LYS A 120 1.03 -7.74 -41.73
N LYS A 121 1.64 -6.55 -41.64
CA LYS A 121 2.88 -6.36 -40.85
C LYS A 121 2.70 -6.69 -39.37
N LEU A 122 1.62 -6.24 -38.73
CA LEU A 122 1.35 -6.54 -37.32
C LEU A 122 1.17 -8.05 -37.07
N VAL A 123 0.47 -8.75 -37.95
CA VAL A 123 0.31 -10.21 -37.89
C VAL A 123 1.65 -10.91 -38.07
N GLY A 124 2.46 -10.48 -39.06
CA GLY A 124 3.80 -10.99 -39.28
C GLY A 124 4.71 -10.81 -38.06
N MET A 125 4.67 -9.64 -37.42
CA MET A 125 5.40 -9.40 -36.17
C MET A 125 4.93 -10.29 -35.03
N GLY A 126 3.61 -10.50 -34.90
CA GLY A 126 3.05 -11.41 -33.90
C GLY A 126 3.53 -12.85 -34.09
N VAL A 127 3.53 -13.34 -35.34
CA VAL A 127 4.08 -14.66 -35.68
C VAL A 127 5.58 -14.73 -35.39
N ALA A 128 6.35 -13.72 -35.80
CA ALA A 128 7.79 -13.66 -35.56
C ALA A 128 8.14 -13.63 -34.06
N LYS A 129 7.35 -12.92 -33.25
CA LYS A 129 7.50 -12.89 -31.78
C LYS A 129 7.16 -14.24 -31.15
N VAL A 130 6.00 -14.80 -31.47
CA VAL A 130 5.52 -16.03 -30.82
C VAL A 130 6.39 -17.23 -31.18
N LYS A 131 6.96 -17.26 -32.39
CA LYS A 131 7.93 -18.28 -32.83
C LYS A 131 9.17 -18.35 -31.93
N GLU A 132 9.58 -17.22 -31.36
CA GLU A 132 10.74 -17.11 -30.48
C GLU A 132 10.36 -17.18 -28.99
N SER A 133 9.06 -17.31 -28.68
CA SER A 133 8.58 -17.50 -27.32
C SER A 133 9.03 -18.86 -26.78
N LYS A 134 9.21 -18.91 -25.47
CA LYS A 134 9.48 -20.14 -24.73
C LYS A 134 8.43 -20.30 -23.66
N PRO A 135 8.13 -21.54 -23.23
CA PRO A 135 7.29 -21.75 -22.05
C PRO A 135 7.89 -20.96 -20.87
N LEU A 136 7.06 -20.17 -20.19
CA LEU A 136 7.45 -19.54 -18.94
C LEU A 136 6.66 -20.18 -17.81
N ASP A 137 7.38 -20.66 -16.80
CA ASP A 137 6.77 -21.24 -15.62
C ASP A 137 6.30 -20.14 -14.67
N VAL A 138 5.18 -20.40 -14.01
CA VAL A 138 4.73 -19.57 -12.89
C VAL A 138 5.74 -19.74 -11.76
N ILE A 139 6.17 -18.63 -11.19
CA ILE A 139 7.07 -18.66 -10.04
C ILE A 139 6.21 -18.97 -8.82
N GLU A 140 6.45 -20.12 -8.19
CA GLU A 140 5.78 -20.52 -6.97
C GLU A 140 6.70 -20.34 -5.78
N GLU A 141 6.19 -19.72 -4.72
CA GLU A 141 6.91 -19.53 -3.47
C GLU A 141 6.08 -19.97 -2.29
N GLU A 142 6.72 -20.66 -1.34
CA GLU A 142 6.05 -21.11 -0.13
C GLU A 142 5.71 -19.93 0.78
N VAL A 143 4.52 -20.00 1.35
CA VAL A 143 4.03 -19.00 2.31
C VAL A 143 4.20 -19.54 3.71
N ILE A 144 5.02 -18.87 4.51
CA ILE A 144 5.09 -19.10 5.94
C ILE A 144 3.80 -18.53 6.54
N PRO A 145 2.94 -19.34 7.18
CA PRO A 145 1.64 -18.90 7.72
C PRO A 145 1.83 -18.14 9.04
N SER A 146 2.59 -17.05 8.99
CA SER A 146 2.92 -16.22 10.14
C SER A 146 2.94 -14.74 9.78
N ALA A 147 2.74 -13.89 10.79
CA ALA A 147 2.75 -12.44 10.62
C ALA A 147 3.65 -11.77 11.65
N LEU A 148 4.45 -10.82 11.18
CA LEU A 148 5.13 -9.85 12.04
C LEU A 148 4.21 -8.64 12.23
N ILE A 149 4.04 -8.20 13.47
CA ILE A 149 3.33 -6.97 13.81
C ILE A 149 4.31 -6.07 14.56
N ILE A 150 4.55 -4.88 14.01
CA ILE A 150 5.46 -3.88 14.59
C ILE A 150 4.60 -2.85 15.31
N GLY A 151 4.62 -2.84 16.64
CA GLY A 151 3.86 -1.93 17.49
C GLY A 151 2.76 -2.64 18.29
N GLY A 152 2.80 -2.50 19.61
CA GLY A 152 1.88 -3.05 20.59
C GLY A 152 0.76 -2.10 21.02
N GLY A 153 0.44 -1.10 20.21
CA GLY A 153 -0.73 -0.25 20.40
C GLY A 153 -2.06 -0.97 20.07
N ILE A 154 -3.18 -0.26 20.22
CA ILE A 154 -4.51 -0.85 19.95
C ILE A 154 -4.64 -1.43 18.54
N THR A 155 -4.06 -0.78 17.52
CA THR A 155 -4.04 -1.27 16.14
C THR A 155 -3.32 -2.60 16.02
N GLY A 156 -2.08 -2.69 16.52
CA GLY A 156 -1.28 -3.91 16.47
C GLY A 156 -1.91 -5.05 17.27
N ILE A 157 -2.44 -4.75 18.46
CA ILE A 157 -3.17 -5.74 19.27
C ILE A 157 -4.40 -6.26 18.52
N THR A 158 -5.17 -5.38 17.88
CA THR A 158 -6.33 -5.78 17.07
C THR A 158 -5.91 -6.67 15.90
N SER A 159 -4.86 -6.30 15.16
CA SER A 159 -4.37 -7.12 14.05
C SER A 159 -3.87 -8.49 14.52
N ALA A 160 -3.16 -8.54 15.65
CA ALA A 160 -2.62 -9.77 16.22
C ALA A 160 -3.73 -10.75 16.60
N ILE A 161 -4.70 -10.28 17.37
CA ILE A 161 -5.86 -11.08 17.78
C ILE A 161 -6.60 -11.58 16.54
N SER A 162 -6.87 -10.71 15.57
CA SER A 162 -7.62 -11.07 14.36
C SER A 162 -6.93 -12.14 13.51
N LEU A 163 -5.60 -12.14 13.45
CA LEU A 163 -4.83 -13.15 12.72
C LEU A 163 -4.73 -14.47 13.51
N ALA A 164 -4.46 -14.37 14.81
CA ALA A 164 -4.32 -15.55 15.67
C ALA A 164 -5.64 -16.33 15.82
N GLU A 165 -6.79 -15.65 15.85
CA GLU A 165 -8.12 -16.29 15.78
C GLU A 165 -8.35 -17.08 14.47
N LYS A 166 -7.51 -16.87 13.46
CA LYS A 166 -7.46 -17.65 12.21
C LYS A 166 -6.30 -18.66 12.17
N ASN A 167 -5.74 -19.00 13.33
CA ASN A 167 -4.61 -19.93 13.51
C ASN A 167 -3.32 -19.49 12.80
N VAL A 168 -3.15 -18.20 12.51
CA VAL A 168 -1.89 -17.64 12.02
C VAL A 168 -0.95 -17.43 13.22
N LYS A 169 0.31 -17.87 13.11
CA LYS A 169 1.33 -17.54 14.11
C LYS A 169 1.67 -16.07 14.04
N VAL A 170 1.63 -15.36 15.17
CA VAL A 170 1.89 -13.92 15.20
C VAL A 170 3.11 -13.65 16.06
N LEU A 171 4.02 -12.82 15.54
CA LEU A 171 5.09 -12.22 16.29
C LEU A 171 4.79 -10.72 16.44
N LEU A 172 4.52 -10.27 17.66
CA LEU A 172 4.30 -8.85 17.97
C LEU A 172 5.56 -8.28 18.62
N VAL A 173 6.11 -7.23 18.02
CA VAL A 173 7.30 -6.52 18.51
C VAL A 173 6.89 -5.13 19.01
N GLU A 174 7.17 -4.86 20.28
CA GLU A 174 6.91 -3.57 20.95
C GLU A 174 8.24 -2.98 21.46
N LYS A 175 8.47 -1.71 21.14
CA LYS A 175 9.69 -0.97 21.53
C LYS A 175 9.71 -0.66 23.01
N GLU A 176 8.55 -0.42 23.60
CA GLU A 176 8.39 -0.12 25.01
C GLU A 176 8.39 -1.40 25.87
N LYS A 177 8.53 -1.22 27.19
CA LYS A 177 8.42 -2.31 28.17
C LYS A 177 7.04 -2.96 28.26
N GLU A 178 6.01 -2.25 27.83
CA GLU A 178 4.61 -2.62 28.02
C GLU A 178 3.78 -2.24 26.79
N LEU A 179 2.84 -3.12 26.44
CA LEU A 179 1.85 -2.87 25.39
C LEU A 179 0.88 -1.72 25.76
N GLY A 180 0.08 -1.33 24.77
CA GLY A 180 -1.08 -0.44 24.94
C GLY A 180 -0.97 0.92 24.24
N GLY A 181 0.25 1.31 23.84
CA GLY A 181 0.50 2.56 23.13
C GLY A 181 -0.07 3.80 23.85
N MET A 182 -0.49 4.81 23.08
CA MET A 182 -1.05 6.06 23.63
C MET A 182 -2.35 5.85 24.42
N LEU A 183 -3.12 4.81 24.12
CA LEU A 183 -4.44 4.57 24.70
C LEU A 183 -4.40 4.34 26.22
N LYS A 184 -3.28 3.81 26.76
CA LYS A 184 -3.09 3.61 28.21
C LYS A 184 -2.97 4.93 28.99
N ASN A 185 -2.69 6.02 28.29
CA ASN A 185 -2.55 7.37 28.85
C ASN A 185 -3.85 8.19 28.75
N LEU A 186 -4.90 7.65 28.13
CA LEU A 186 -6.20 8.32 28.03
C LEU A 186 -7.11 7.94 29.21
N TYR A 187 -8.01 8.85 29.60
CA TYR A 187 -9.02 8.57 30.62
C TYR A 187 -10.21 7.81 30.03
N LYS A 188 -10.89 8.42 29.06
CA LYS A 188 -12.09 7.88 28.40
C LYS A 188 -11.97 7.89 26.88
N ILE A 189 -12.60 6.92 26.23
CA ILE A 189 -12.68 6.80 24.77
C ILE A 189 -13.99 7.42 24.27
N TYR A 190 -13.92 8.43 23.42
CA TYR A 190 -15.10 9.04 22.79
C TYR A 190 -15.52 8.26 21.53
N PRO A 191 -16.83 8.09 21.21
CA PRO A 191 -18.03 8.66 21.87
C PRO A 191 -18.63 7.79 22.99
N THR A 192 -18.14 6.57 23.19
CA THR A 192 -18.75 5.61 24.12
C THR A 192 -18.49 5.94 25.59
N MET A 193 -17.55 6.84 25.87
CA MET A 193 -17.14 7.29 27.21
C MET A 193 -16.66 6.15 28.13
N ILE A 194 -16.28 5.01 27.55
CA ILE A 194 -15.72 3.88 28.30
C ILE A 194 -14.32 4.24 28.81
N ASN A 195 -13.94 3.64 29.94
CA ASN A 195 -12.60 3.80 30.50
C ASN A 195 -11.55 3.23 29.54
N ALA A 196 -10.59 4.06 29.12
CA ALA A 196 -9.61 3.67 28.12
C ALA A 196 -8.58 2.66 28.66
N ARG A 197 -8.16 2.82 29.92
CA ARG A 197 -7.23 1.90 30.60
C ARG A 197 -7.83 0.51 30.75
N ASP A 198 -9.09 0.41 31.15
CA ASP A 198 -9.76 -0.89 31.30
C ASP A 198 -9.97 -1.55 29.93
N PHE A 199 -10.36 -0.76 28.92
CA PHE A 199 -10.50 -1.26 27.56
C PHE A 199 -9.19 -1.84 27.02
N ILE A 200 -8.07 -1.12 27.13
CA ILE A 200 -6.77 -1.60 26.62
C ILE A 200 -6.23 -2.76 27.46
N ARG A 201 -6.38 -2.73 28.80
CA ARG A 201 -5.99 -3.86 29.68
C ARG A 201 -6.73 -5.13 29.33
N ASN A 202 -8.03 -5.06 29.05
CA ASN A 202 -8.81 -6.22 28.63
C ASN A 202 -8.35 -6.77 27.27
N ARG A 203 -7.93 -5.90 26.36
CA ARG A 203 -7.33 -6.31 25.08
C ARG A 203 -5.95 -6.94 25.24
N ILE A 204 -5.12 -6.41 26.14
CA ILE A 204 -3.82 -6.99 26.50
C ILE A 204 -4.01 -8.38 27.15
N LYS A 205 -4.90 -8.51 28.14
CA LYS A 205 -5.21 -9.84 28.71
C LYS A 205 -5.68 -10.82 27.65
N LYS A 206 -6.49 -10.35 26.68
CA LYS A 206 -6.94 -11.19 25.56
C LYS A 206 -5.76 -11.64 24.68
N ILE A 207 -4.87 -10.73 24.27
CA ILE A 207 -3.74 -11.10 23.41
C ILE A 207 -2.77 -12.07 24.09
N GLU A 208 -2.51 -11.90 25.39
CA GLU A 208 -1.65 -12.79 26.19
C GLU A 208 -2.26 -14.18 26.39
N SER A 209 -3.58 -14.30 26.33
CA SER A 209 -4.28 -15.58 26.50
C SER A 209 -4.34 -16.45 25.22
N ILE A 210 -4.06 -15.87 24.04
CA ILE A 210 -4.21 -16.58 22.76
C ILE A 210 -2.91 -17.34 22.44
N PRO A 211 -2.94 -18.69 22.31
CA PRO A 211 -1.77 -19.44 21.88
C PRO A 211 -1.40 -19.09 20.44
N GLY A 212 -0.10 -19.05 20.16
CA GLY A 212 0.42 -18.73 18.82
C GLY A 212 0.75 -17.25 18.61
N ILE A 213 0.55 -16.40 19.62
CA ILE A 213 1.07 -15.03 19.64
C ILE A 213 2.34 -15.00 20.52
N GLU A 214 3.48 -14.71 19.91
CA GLU A 214 4.73 -14.39 20.61
C GLU A 214 4.85 -12.87 20.74
N ILE A 215 5.05 -12.37 21.97
CA ILE A 215 5.16 -10.94 22.25
C ILE A 215 6.58 -10.63 22.72
N LEU A 216 7.27 -9.74 22.01
CA LEU A 216 8.58 -9.24 22.37
C LEU A 216 8.47 -7.75 22.74
N THR A 217 8.60 -7.43 24.01
CA THR A 217 8.73 -6.04 24.51
C THR A 217 10.20 -5.65 24.64
N ASN A 218 10.48 -4.34 24.77
CA ASN A 218 11.85 -3.80 24.70
C ASN A 218 12.61 -4.29 23.45
N ALA A 219 11.89 -4.41 22.34
CA ALA A 219 12.38 -5.02 21.12
C ALA A 219 12.11 -4.13 19.91
N ARG A 220 13.05 -4.10 18.97
CA ARG A 220 12.94 -3.34 17.72
C ARG A 220 13.36 -4.21 16.55
N VAL A 221 12.63 -4.09 15.44
CA VAL A 221 13.05 -4.66 14.16
C VAL A 221 14.19 -3.80 13.62
N THR A 222 15.30 -4.42 13.25
CA THR A 222 16.51 -3.72 12.74
C THR A 222 16.82 -4.05 11.29
N SER A 223 16.36 -5.19 10.79
CA SER A 223 16.51 -5.57 9.39
C SER A 223 15.37 -6.47 8.94
N VAL A 224 14.92 -6.29 7.70
CA VAL A 224 13.97 -7.15 7.02
C VAL A 224 14.49 -7.41 5.62
N SER A 225 14.63 -8.69 5.27
CA SER A 225 14.96 -9.14 3.92
C SER A 225 13.98 -10.20 3.46
N GLY A 226 14.01 -10.52 2.17
CA GLY A 226 13.06 -11.45 1.57
C GLY A 226 11.83 -10.74 1.00
N CYS A 227 10.70 -11.42 1.00
CA CYS A 227 9.54 -11.02 0.19
C CYS A 227 8.23 -11.54 0.78
N VAL A 228 7.11 -11.13 0.17
CA VAL A 228 5.78 -11.60 0.56
C VAL A 228 5.73 -13.13 0.61
N GLY A 229 5.23 -13.67 1.72
CA GLY A 229 5.21 -15.10 2.01
C GLY A 229 6.46 -15.61 2.75
N ASN A 230 7.61 -14.94 2.61
CA ASN A 230 8.87 -15.38 3.19
C ASN A 230 9.82 -14.20 3.48
N TYR A 231 9.60 -13.56 4.62
CA TYR A 231 10.48 -12.55 5.20
C TYR A 231 11.40 -13.15 6.24
N ASP A 232 12.68 -12.79 6.17
CA ASP A 232 13.64 -12.91 7.26
C ASP A 232 13.68 -11.59 8.03
N VAL A 233 13.54 -11.68 9.34
CA VAL A 233 13.40 -10.52 10.23
C VAL A 233 14.46 -10.61 11.31
N VAL A 234 15.26 -9.55 11.46
CA VAL A 234 16.21 -9.38 12.56
C VAL A 234 15.63 -8.42 13.57
N ILE A 235 15.58 -8.85 14.83
CA ILE A 235 15.02 -8.11 15.96
C ILE A 235 16.11 -7.95 17.00
N THR A 236 16.33 -6.73 17.48
CA THR A 236 17.16 -6.47 18.65
C THR A 236 16.29 -6.36 19.88
N GLN A 237 16.56 -7.19 20.89
CA GLN A 237 15.90 -7.14 22.19
C GLN A 237 16.97 -7.16 23.29
N ASN A 238 16.98 -6.17 24.18
CA ASN A 238 17.98 -6.05 25.25
C ASN A 238 19.44 -6.22 24.75
N ASN A 239 19.79 -5.57 23.63
CA ASN A 239 21.09 -5.66 22.94
C ASN A 239 21.47 -7.06 22.41
N ARG A 240 20.49 -7.97 22.23
CA ARG A 240 20.69 -9.27 21.58
C ARG A 240 19.91 -9.34 20.29
N GLU A 241 20.51 -9.92 19.26
CA GLU A 241 19.84 -10.17 17.99
C GLU A 241 19.07 -11.50 18.03
N ILE A 242 17.84 -11.45 17.52
CA ILE A 242 16.94 -12.58 17.35
C ILE A 242 16.51 -12.62 15.89
N LYS A 243 16.72 -13.77 15.22
CA LYS A 243 16.27 -14.00 13.85
C LYS A 243 14.93 -14.73 13.87
N LYS A 244 13.97 -14.24 13.10
CA LYS A 244 12.62 -14.78 12.96
C LYS A 244 12.19 -14.74 11.50
N ASN A 245 11.13 -15.47 11.18
CA ASN A 245 10.52 -15.46 9.86
C ASN A 245 9.07 -15.00 9.93
N ALA A 246 8.60 -14.34 8.87
CA ALA A 246 7.22 -13.89 8.75
C ALA A 246 6.73 -14.03 7.30
N GLY A 247 5.46 -14.39 7.09
CA GLY A 247 4.86 -14.37 5.76
C GLY A 247 4.39 -12.97 5.34
N ILE A 248 3.95 -12.15 6.30
CA ILE A 248 3.54 -10.77 6.09
C ILE A 248 4.05 -9.87 7.21
N ILE A 249 4.00 -8.56 6.98
CA ILE A 249 4.36 -7.55 7.99
C ILE A 249 3.21 -6.54 8.10
N ILE A 250 2.77 -6.26 9.33
CA ILE A 250 1.84 -5.17 9.64
C ILE A 250 2.57 -4.14 10.50
N VAL A 251 2.71 -2.93 9.96
CA VAL A 251 3.33 -1.79 10.62
C VAL A 251 2.25 -0.99 11.34
N ALA A 252 2.27 -1.06 12.67
CA ALA A 252 1.33 -0.43 13.60
C ALA A 252 2.06 0.31 14.73
N ALA A 253 3.23 0.88 14.42
CA ALA A 253 4.15 1.51 15.37
C ALA A 253 3.58 2.77 16.06
N GLY A 254 2.42 3.25 15.60
CA GLY A 254 1.77 4.44 16.13
C GLY A 254 2.52 5.72 15.78
N ALA A 255 2.30 6.74 16.60
CA ALA A 255 2.86 8.08 16.47
C ALA A 255 2.83 8.74 17.86
N LYS A 256 3.34 9.97 17.98
CA LYS A 256 3.38 10.70 19.26
C LYS A 256 2.55 11.97 19.24
N ALA A 257 2.13 12.42 20.42
CA ALA A 257 1.60 13.78 20.55
C ALA A 257 2.76 14.76 20.44
N LEU A 258 2.56 15.86 19.70
CA LEU A 258 3.55 16.93 19.63
C LEU A 258 3.73 17.55 21.02
N GLN A 259 4.98 17.83 21.40
CA GLN A 259 5.26 18.65 22.58
C GLN A 259 4.78 20.08 22.29
N PRO A 260 3.91 20.68 23.12
CA PRO A 260 3.44 22.04 22.90
C PRO A 260 4.59 23.03 22.66
N GLU A 261 4.45 23.87 21.64
CA GLU A 261 5.46 24.86 21.25
C GLU A 261 5.35 26.14 22.11
N ASN A 262 4.24 26.30 22.83
CA ASN A 262 4.03 27.41 23.76
C ASN A 262 5.17 27.52 24.80
N PRO A 263 5.79 28.71 24.97
CA PRO A 263 6.97 28.90 25.81
C PRO A 263 6.72 28.74 27.31
N ASP A 264 5.46 28.83 27.76
CA ASP A 264 5.07 28.69 29.17
C ASP A 264 4.72 27.24 29.53
N TYR A 265 4.59 26.35 28.53
CA TYR A 265 4.38 24.93 28.76
C TYR A 265 5.57 24.33 29.53
N GLY A 266 5.29 23.62 30.64
CA GLY A 266 6.29 23.06 31.54
C GLY A 266 6.98 24.06 32.47
N LYS A 267 6.69 25.37 32.34
CA LYS A 267 7.16 26.42 33.27
C LYS A 267 6.04 26.93 34.18
N SER A 268 4.81 26.96 33.66
CA SER A 268 3.62 27.38 34.39
C SER A 268 2.69 26.20 34.64
N ASP A 269 2.26 26.04 35.89
CA ASP A 269 1.25 25.04 36.26
C ASP A 269 -0.12 25.30 35.63
N LYS A 270 -0.35 26.52 35.09
CA LYS A 270 -1.58 26.91 34.41
C LYS A 270 -1.64 26.42 32.96
N VAL A 271 -0.51 26.07 32.33
CA VAL A 271 -0.44 25.73 30.91
C VAL A 271 -0.13 24.25 30.76
N ILE A 272 -1.12 23.49 30.29
CA ILE A 272 -1.03 22.03 30.17
C ILE A 272 -1.43 21.58 28.76
N SER A 273 -1.03 20.39 28.33
CA SER A 273 -1.54 19.77 27.11
C SER A 273 -2.83 18.99 27.37
N GLN A 274 -3.56 18.62 26.31
CA GLN A 274 -4.66 17.65 26.43
C GLN A 274 -4.19 16.30 27.01
N MET A 275 -2.94 15.89 26.80
CA MET A 275 -2.39 14.65 27.38
C MET A 275 -2.13 14.78 28.88
N ASP A 276 -1.72 15.95 29.33
CA ASP A 276 -1.59 16.23 30.77
C ASP A 276 -2.96 16.27 31.43
N LEU A 277 -3.96 16.88 30.78
CA LEU A 277 -5.34 16.87 31.28
C LEU A 277 -5.89 15.43 31.41
N GLU A 278 -5.61 14.55 30.44
CA GLU A 278 -6.02 13.13 30.54
C GLU A 278 -5.36 12.42 31.72
N ARG A 279 -4.09 12.71 31.99
CA ARG A 279 -3.38 12.21 33.17
C ARG A 279 -3.98 12.74 34.46
N MET A 280 -4.27 14.04 34.53
CA MET A 280 -4.92 14.66 35.69
C MET A 280 -6.32 14.09 35.95
N LEU A 281 -7.09 13.83 34.90
CA LEU A 281 -8.40 13.18 35.00
C LEU A 281 -8.28 11.75 35.53
N LEU A 282 -7.26 11.00 35.08
CA LEU A 282 -6.96 9.65 35.58
C LEU A 282 -6.54 9.62 37.04
N GLU A 283 -5.83 10.66 37.49
CA GLU A 283 -5.32 10.81 38.86
C GLU A 283 -6.34 11.50 39.79
N ASN A 284 -7.49 11.93 39.25
CA ASN A 284 -8.50 12.70 39.97
C ASN A 284 -7.91 13.95 40.65
N ASP A 285 -7.08 14.68 39.90
CA ASP A 285 -6.35 15.87 40.38
C ASP A 285 -7.34 16.89 40.99
N LYS A 286 -7.02 17.36 42.20
CA LYS A 286 -7.83 18.34 42.95
C LYS A 286 -8.02 19.65 42.18
N ARG A 287 -7.06 20.05 41.34
CA ARG A 287 -7.14 21.26 40.49
C ARG A 287 -8.35 21.23 39.56
N LEU A 288 -8.80 20.04 39.16
CA LEU A 288 -9.95 19.86 38.27
C LEU A 288 -11.31 20.03 38.97
N LYS A 289 -11.36 20.05 40.32
CA LYS A 289 -12.61 20.22 41.10
C LYS A 289 -13.09 21.67 41.18
N ASN A 290 -12.19 22.62 41.00
CA ASN A 290 -12.53 24.03 40.93
C ASN A 290 -11.54 24.77 40.02
N PRO A 291 -11.56 24.49 38.72
CA PRO A 291 -10.53 24.98 37.80
C PRO A 291 -10.77 26.46 37.40
N GLY A 292 -11.88 27.08 37.84
CA GLY A 292 -12.24 28.44 37.48
C GLY A 292 -12.51 28.57 35.98
N LYS A 293 -11.78 29.48 35.31
CA LYS A 293 -11.82 29.69 33.87
C LYS A 293 -10.84 28.76 33.15
N VAL A 294 -11.37 27.89 32.30
CA VAL A 294 -10.59 26.92 31.52
C VAL A 294 -10.70 27.27 30.05
N VAL A 295 -9.57 27.50 29.40
CA VAL A 295 -9.53 27.71 27.95
C VAL A 295 -8.84 26.54 27.27
N MET A 296 -9.49 25.92 26.29
CA MET A 296 -8.90 24.89 25.46
C MET A 296 -8.56 25.47 24.08
N PHE A 297 -7.26 25.66 23.80
CA PHE A 297 -6.80 26.21 22.54
C PHE A 297 -6.60 25.11 21.50
N GLN A 298 -7.28 25.25 20.35
CA GLN A 298 -7.19 24.30 19.24
C GLN A 298 -6.11 24.69 18.23
N CYS A 299 -5.57 23.66 17.57
CA CYS A 299 -4.57 23.79 16.50
C CYS A 299 -3.22 24.34 16.96
N GLU A 300 -2.81 24.06 18.21
CA GLU A 300 -1.47 24.37 18.70
C GLU A 300 -0.43 23.53 17.91
N GLY A 301 0.50 24.20 17.22
CA GLY A 301 1.55 23.53 16.45
C GLY A 301 1.06 22.75 15.21
N VAL A 302 -0.10 23.09 14.63
CA VAL A 302 -0.63 22.42 13.42
C VAL A 302 -1.51 23.35 12.59
N ARG A 303 -1.73 23.03 11.31
CA ARG A 303 -2.36 23.92 10.30
C ARG A 303 -1.57 25.23 10.12
N ASN A 304 -0.24 25.10 10.16
CA ASN A 304 0.75 26.15 9.94
C ASN A 304 1.65 25.79 8.74
N ASN A 305 2.68 26.60 8.45
CA ASN A 305 3.56 26.36 7.30
C ASN A 305 4.43 25.09 7.42
N GLU A 306 4.77 24.68 8.64
CA GLU A 306 5.58 23.48 8.88
C GLU A 306 4.74 22.20 8.86
N ARG A 307 3.50 22.28 9.37
CA ARG A 307 2.55 21.18 9.50
C ARG A 307 1.19 21.62 8.93
N PRO A 308 1.01 21.62 7.60
CA PRO A 308 -0.17 22.18 6.95
C PRO A 308 -1.44 21.32 7.10
N TYR A 309 -1.31 20.10 7.60
CA TYR A 309 -2.42 19.16 7.76
C TYR A 309 -3.30 19.43 8.99
N CYS A 310 -4.45 18.73 9.08
CA CYS A 310 -5.27 18.68 10.28
C CYS A 310 -5.15 17.30 10.94
N ALA A 311 -4.84 17.26 12.24
CA ALA A 311 -4.69 16.00 12.96
C ALA A 311 -6.03 15.28 13.27
N ARG A 312 -7.19 15.90 13.00
CA ARG A 312 -8.57 15.37 13.14
C ARG A 312 -9.02 14.93 14.55
N VAL A 313 -8.09 14.62 15.45
CA VAL A 313 -8.36 14.10 16.80
C VAL A 313 -8.40 15.19 17.87
N CYS A 314 -7.73 16.32 17.67
CA CYS A 314 -7.61 17.39 18.67
C CYS A 314 -8.98 17.95 19.11
N CYS A 315 -9.83 18.28 18.14
CA CYS A 315 -11.15 18.85 18.39
C CYS A 315 -12.04 17.91 19.22
N ILE A 316 -12.10 16.62 18.84
CA ILE A 316 -12.96 15.66 19.52
C ILE A 316 -12.41 15.32 20.92
N THR A 317 -11.09 15.28 21.10
CA THR A 317 -10.46 15.13 22.42
C THR A 317 -10.79 16.30 23.32
N ALA A 318 -10.71 17.54 22.82
CA ALA A 318 -11.06 18.73 23.58
C ALA A 318 -12.53 18.77 23.97
N ILE A 319 -13.44 18.48 23.03
CA ILE A 319 -14.88 18.38 23.31
C ILE A 319 -15.16 17.32 24.38
N LYS A 320 -14.58 16.13 24.23
CA LYS A 320 -14.71 15.04 25.22
C LYS A 320 -14.24 15.50 26.61
N ASN A 321 -13.02 16.05 26.70
CA ASN A 321 -12.44 16.45 27.98
C ASN A 321 -13.20 17.63 28.61
N ALA A 322 -13.71 18.57 27.81
CA ALA A 322 -14.55 19.66 28.28
C ALA A 322 -15.86 19.15 28.90
N ILE A 323 -16.52 18.19 28.26
CA ILE A 323 -17.74 17.56 28.79
C ILE A 323 -17.43 16.87 30.13
N ILE A 324 -16.36 16.07 30.20
CA ILE A 324 -15.95 15.39 31.43
C ILE A 324 -15.66 16.39 32.54
N LEU A 325 -14.94 17.47 32.22
CA LEU A 325 -14.59 18.49 33.21
C LEU A 325 -15.83 19.26 33.69
N LYS A 326 -16.80 19.53 32.81
CA LYS A 326 -18.08 20.16 33.17
C LYS A 326 -18.94 19.26 34.06
N GLU A 327 -18.94 17.96 33.82
CA GLU A 327 -19.60 16.98 34.68
C GLU A 327 -18.95 16.91 36.07
N MET A 328 -17.62 17.00 36.14
CA MET A 328 -16.87 17.00 37.41
C MET A 328 -16.99 18.32 38.18
N SER A 329 -17.06 19.44 37.45
CA SER A 329 -17.08 20.80 37.99
C SER A 329 -18.13 21.64 37.24
N PRO A 330 -19.42 21.54 37.60
CA PRO A 330 -20.50 22.25 36.90
C PRO A 330 -20.33 23.77 36.86
N GLN A 331 -19.63 24.33 37.84
CA GLN A 331 -19.33 25.76 37.97
C GLN A 331 -18.14 26.23 37.11
N ALA A 332 -17.38 25.31 36.50
CA ALA A 332 -16.25 25.68 35.66
C ALA A 332 -16.73 26.45 34.42
N ASP A 333 -16.06 27.57 34.12
CA ASP A 333 -16.27 28.34 32.90
C ASP A 333 -15.30 27.82 31.83
N ILE A 334 -15.81 27.00 30.91
CA ILE A 334 -14.99 26.28 29.94
C ILE A 334 -15.23 26.88 28.55
N THR A 335 -14.17 27.34 27.91
CA THR A 335 -14.20 27.89 26.55
C THR A 335 -13.26 27.12 25.64
N ILE A 336 -13.77 26.63 24.51
CA ILE A 336 -12.96 26.07 23.43
C ILE A 336 -12.72 27.17 22.39
N LEU A 337 -11.47 27.60 22.27
CA LEU A 337 -11.02 28.59 21.28
C LEU A 337 -10.53 27.84 20.03
N TYR A 338 -11.26 27.95 18.93
CA TYR A 338 -11.05 27.11 17.75
C TYR A 338 -11.04 27.89 16.44
N ARG A 339 -10.39 27.32 15.42
CA ARG A 339 -10.42 27.85 14.05
C ARG A 339 -11.62 27.31 13.27
N ASP A 340 -11.70 25.98 13.18
CA ASP A 340 -12.81 25.26 12.56
C ASP A 340 -13.07 23.97 13.34
N ILE A 341 -14.33 23.52 13.37
CA ILE A 341 -14.68 22.18 13.85
C ILE A 341 -15.16 21.37 12.63
N PRO A 342 -14.57 20.21 12.34
CA PRO A 342 -15.00 19.40 11.21
C PRO A 342 -16.48 19.03 11.31
N ALA A 343 -17.18 19.00 10.17
CA ALA A 343 -18.63 18.77 10.12
C ALA A 343 -19.07 17.46 10.82
N PHE A 344 -18.21 16.43 10.81
CA PHE A 344 -18.48 15.15 11.49
C PHE A 344 -18.46 15.24 13.03
N ASN A 345 -17.91 16.32 13.61
CA ASN A 345 -17.92 16.61 15.04
C ASN A 345 -19.00 17.64 15.45
N GLU A 346 -19.80 18.14 14.49
CA GLU A 346 -20.75 19.23 14.74
C GLU A 346 -21.86 18.83 15.74
N LYS A 347 -22.27 17.56 15.71
CA LYS A 347 -23.25 17.04 16.68
C LYS A 347 -22.67 17.04 18.10
N ASP A 348 -21.39 16.71 18.22
CA ASP A 348 -20.69 16.64 19.51
C ASP A 348 -20.45 18.05 20.07
N ARG A 349 -20.13 19.01 19.19
CA ARG A 349 -20.04 20.44 19.52
C ARG A 349 -21.36 20.96 20.11
N LYS A 350 -22.48 20.76 19.40
CA LYS A 350 -23.81 21.18 19.87
C LYS A 350 -24.18 20.57 21.23
N ARG A 351 -23.85 19.29 21.43
CA ARG A 351 -24.07 18.62 22.72
C ARG A 351 -23.26 19.26 23.86
N ALA A 352 -22.00 19.62 23.58
CA ALA A 352 -21.15 20.31 24.54
C ALA A 352 -21.68 21.72 24.86
N GLU A 353 -22.15 22.47 23.86
CA GLU A 353 -22.78 23.79 24.05
C GLU A 353 -23.99 23.71 24.97
N LEU A 354 -24.86 22.72 24.77
CA LEU A 354 -26.03 22.48 25.63
C LEU A 354 -25.65 22.13 27.08
N SER A 355 -24.40 21.71 27.31
CA SER A 355 -23.85 21.46 28.65
C SER A 355 -23.23 22.70 29.29
N GLY A 356 -23.31 23.86 28.63
CA GLY A 356 -22.74 25.13 29.11
C GLY A 356 -21.24 25.27 28.87
N ILE A 357 -20.73 24.69 27.79
CA ILE A 357 -19.36 24.89 27.28
C ILE A 357 -19.41 25.93 26.18
N ASN A 358 -18.56 26.95 26.28
CA ASN A 358 -18.49 28.05 25.33
C ASN A 358 -17.58 27.68 24.15
N PHE A 359 -17.97 28.12 22.94
CA PHE A 359 -17.17 27.93 21.73
C PHE A 359 -16.93 29.30 21.10
N ILE A 360 -15.66 29.63 20.86
CA ILE A 360 -15.28 30.90 20.23
C ILE A 360 -14.43 30.60 19.01
N GLN A 361 -14.92 31.05 17.85
CA GLN A 361 -14.17 30.95 16.59
C GLN A 361 -13.21 32.12 16.45
N TYR A 362 -11.90 31.85 16.34
CA TYR A 362 -10.90 32.89 16.09
C TYR A 362 -10.54 33.01 14.60
N ASN A 363 -10.24 34.24 14.19
CA ASN A 363 -9.75 34.54 12.86
C ASN A 363 -8.29 34.14 12.74
N TYR A 364 -8.00 33.07 12.01
CA TYR A 364 -6.64 32.58 11.81
C TYR A 364 -5.72 33.51 11.02
N ALA A 365 -6.29 34.47 10.26
CA ALA A 365 -5.49 35.45 9.52
C ALA A 365 -4.78 36.42 10.48
N GLU A 366 -5.24 36.51 11.73
CA GLU A 366 -4.61 37.29 12.78
C GLU A 366 -4.08 36.34 13.87
N PRO A 367 -2.80 36.47 14.28
CA PRO A 367 -2.20 35.55 15.23
C PRO A 367 -2.81 35.70 16.62
N VAL A 368 -3.20 34.57 17.22
CA VAL A 368 -3.59 34.49 18.63
C VAL A 368 -2.34 34.68 19.50
N LYS A 369 -2.40 35.56 20.49
CA LYS A 369 -1.31 35.78 21.45
C LYS A 369 -1.71 35.21 22.81
N ILE A 370 -0.96 34.23 23.28
CA ILE A 370 -1.14 33.64 24.60
C ILE A 370 -0.16 34.37 25.54
N LEU A 371 -0.71 35.05 26.54
CA LEU A 371 0.03 35.70 27.63
C LEU A 371 -0.22 34.94 28.94
N GLU A 372 0.48 35.31 30.01
CA GLU A 372 0.49 34.56 31.29
C GLU A 372 -0.89 34.28 31.91
N ASP A 373 -1.86 35.19 31.74
CA ASP A 373 -3.21 35.10 32.33
C ASP A 373 -4.35 35.34 31.34
N VAL A 374 -4.04 35.65 30.08
CA VAL A 374 -5.04 36.07 29.09
C VAL A 374 -4.63 35.66 27.69
N ILE A 375 -5.61 35.25 26.87
CA ILE A 375 -5.43 35.05 25.44
C ILE A 375 -6.03 36.24 24.70
N LEU A 376 -5.24 36.84 23.82
CA LEU A 376 -5.69 37.88 22.90
C LEU A 376 -5.97 37.24 21.54
N PHE A 377 -7.17 37.43 21.01
CA PHE A 377 -7.60 36.87 19.74
C PHE A 377 -8.53 37.86 19.01
N THR A 378 -8.76 37.62 17.72
CA THR A 378 -9.81 38.32 16.97
C THR A 378 -10.90 37.33 16.62
N GLY A 379 -12.15 37.63 16.95
CA GLY A 379 -13.29 36.75 16.64
C GLY A 379 -13.63 36.77 15.15
N THR A 380 -13.88 35.60 14.55
CA THR A 380 -14.22 35.50 13.11
C THR A 380 -15.54 36.21 12.80
N GLU A 381 -16.58 35.95 13.60
CA GLU A 381 -17.91 36.53 13.40
C GLU A 381 -17.98 38.00 13.84
N THR A 382 -17.36 38.33 14.97
CA THR A 382 -17.42 39.68 15.55
C THR A 382 -16.49 40.67 14.85
N LYS A 383 -15.42 40.18 14.21
CA LYS A 383 -14.31 40.98 13.66
C LYS A 383 -13.71 41.97 14.66
N ARG A 384 -13.79 41.65 15.95
CA ARG A 384 -13.28 42.48 17.06
C ARG A 384 -12.24 41.69 17.84
N SER A 385 -11.23 42.38 18.33
CA SER A 385 -10.29 41.84 19.30
C SER A 385 -11.03 41.52 20.60
N GLY A 386 -10.72 40.38 21.18
CA GLY A 386 -11.23 39.92 22.47
C GLY A 386 -10.09 39.47 23.38
N ASP A 387 -10.32 39.63 24.67
CA ASP A 387 -9.49 39.16 25.76
C ASP A 387 -10.18 37.99 26.47
N LEU A 388 -9.49 36.87 26.57
CA LEU A 388 -10.01 35.65 27.20
C LEU A 388 -9.12 35.25 28.38
N PRO A 389 -9.46 35.70 29.61
CA PRO A 389 -8.70 35.36 30.80
C PRO A 389 -8.88 33.89 31.18
N TYR A 390 -7.83 33.25 31.68
CA TYR A 390 -7.85 31.85 32.06
C TYR A 390 -7.14 31.58 33.40
N ASN A 391 -7.61 30.57 34.13
CA ASN A 391 -6.91 29.98 35.27
C ASN A 391 -6.20 28.68 34.86
N LEU A 392 -6.70 28.02 33.82
CA LEU A 392 -6.11 26.83 33.21
C LEU A 392 -6.21 26.91 31.68
N LEU A 393 -5.07 26.84 31.00
CA LEU A 393 -4.96 26.76 29.55
C LEU A 393 -4.60 25.33 29.14
N VAL A 394 -5.42 24.75 28.26
CA VAL A 394 -5.25 23.39 27.74
C VAL A 394 -4.94 23.44 26.25
N LEU A 395 -3.71 23.09 25.89
CA LEU A 395 -3.20 23.12 24.53
C LEU A 395 -3.55 21.83 23.79
N SER A 396 -4.26 21.95 22.66
CA SER A 396 -4.70 20.81 21.85
C SER A 396 -3.75 20.64 20.65
N VAL A 397 -2.68 19.91 20.91
CA VAL A 397 -1.59 19.58 19.98
C VAL A 397 -1.95 18.43 19.03
N PRO A 398 -1.34 18.35 17.83
CA PRO A 398 -1.53 17.25 16.89
C PRO A 398 -0.85 15.95 17.32
N VAL A 399 -1.21 14.88 16.64
CA VAL A 399 -0.37 13.68 16.52
C VAL A 399 0.61 13.91 15.37
N VAL A 400 1.88 13.61 15.61
CA VAL A 400 3.00 13.76 14.67
C VAL A 400 3.76 12.44 14.56
N PRO A 401 4.41 12.16 13.41
CA PRO A 401 5.25 10.98 13.25
C PRO A 401 6.31 10.88 14.35
N ASP A 402 6.67 9.64 14.70
CA ASP A 402 7.79 9.39 15.59
C ASP A 402 9.06 9.11 14.78
N GLU A 403 10.24 9.20 15.40
CA GLU A 403 11.53 8.91 14.75
C GLU A 403 11.57 7.49 14.14
N GLN A 404 10.79 6.58 14.73
CA GLN A 404 10.60 5.23 14.23
C GLN A 404 9.97 5.17 12.81
N SER A 405 9.25 6.20 12.36
CA SER A 405 8.73 6.24 10.99
C SER A 405 9.86 6.26 9.96
N GLU A 406 10.92 7.04 10.20
CA GLU A 406 12.10 7.08 9.33
C GLU A 406 12.92 5.79 9.42
N GLU A 407 13.09 5.24 10.62
CA GLU A 407 13.73 3.93 10.82
C GLU A 407 13.02 2.84 9.99
N LEU A 408 11.68 2.78 10.07
CA LEU A 408 10.87 1.80 9.35
C LEU A 408 10.81 2.08 7.85
N HIS A 409 10.85 3.34 7.42
CA HIS A 409 11.02 3.71 6.01
C HIS A 409 12.30 3.06 5.45
N ASN A 410 13.42 3.22 6.16
CA ASN A 410 14.72 2.69 5.73
C ASN A 410 14.75 1.15 5.75
N ILE A 411 14.21 0.53 6.80
CA ILE A 411 14.21 -0.94 6.96
C ILE A 411 13.28 -1.63 5.97
N LEU A 412 12.07 -1.08 5.77
CA LEU A 412 11.01 -1.73 5.01
C LEU A 412 10.88 -1.17 3.58
N GLY A 413 11.58 -0.07 3.25
CA GLY A 413 11.44 0.62 1.97
C GLY A 413 10.01 1.09 1.70
N ILE A 414 9.30 1.54 2.74
CA ILE A 414 7.92 2.08 2.64
C ILE A 414 8.02 3.60 2.57
N PRO A 415 7.47 4.28 1.56
CA PRO A 415 7.62 5.73 1.40
C PRO A 415 6.97 6.51 2.57
N LEU A 416 7.52 7.69 2.84
CA LEU A 416 6.91 8.69 3.69
C LEU A 416 6.11 9.67 2.84
N ASP A 417 5.01 10.21 3.37
CA ASP A 417 4.33 11.36 2.78
C ASP A 417 5.07 12.67 3.09
N GLU A 418 4.56 13.78 2.54
CA GLU A 418 5.09 15.13 2.77
C GLU A 418 5.10 15.56 4.25
N ASN A 419 4.35 14.87 5.11
CA ASN A 419 4.24 15.16 6.55
C ASN A 419 5.01 14.15 7.42
N GLY A 420 5.74 13.19 6.82
CA GLY A 420 6.53 12.18 7.52
C GLY A 420 5.76 10.94 8.00
N PHE A 421 4.53 10.71 7.54
CA PHE A 421 3.78 9.48 7.85
C PHE A 421 4.06 8.37 6.82
N LEU A 422 4.01 7.10 7.24
CA LEU A 422 4.24 5.97 6.35
C LEU A 422 3.05 5.75 5.41
N VAL A 423 3.32 5.61 4.12
CA VAL A 423 2.30 5.37 3.10
C VAL A 423 2.42 3.97 2.52
N GLU A 424 1.33 3.20 2.62
CA GLU A 424 1.26 1.91 1.94
C GLU A 424 1.27 2.10 0.40
N LYS A 425 2.35 1.67 -0.25
CA LYS A 425 2.53 1.81 -1.71
C LYS A 425 1.60 0.83 -2.45
N GLN A 426 0.42 1.28 -2.90
CA GLN A 426 -0.41 0.52 -3.84
C GLN A 426 0.03 0.75 -5.30
N VAL A 427 1.14 0.13 -5.71
CA VAL A 427 1.57 0.18 -7.12
C VAL A 427 0.67 -0.71 -7.96
N ARG A 428 -0.31 -0.12 -8.65
CA ARG A 428 -1.15 -0.83 -9.64
C ARG A 428 -0.57 -0.63 -11.04
N LEU A 429 0.54 -1.31 -11.33
CA LEU A 429 0.99 -1.49 -12.70
C LEU A 429 0.35 -2.80 -13.20
N LYS A 430 -0.54 -2.74 -14.20
CA LYS A 430 -1.03 -3.94 -14.91
C LYS A 430 -0.26 -4.06 -16.23
N PRO A 431 0.32 -5.23 -16.51
CA PRO A 431 -0.49 -6.39 -16.90
C PRO A 431 -0.11 -7.69 -16.15
N GLY A 432 -1.05 -8.26 -15.38
CA GLY A 432 -0.91 -9.58 -14.73
C GLY A 432 -1.62 -9.73 -13.37
N LYS A 433 -1.63 -10.95 -12.80
CA LYS A 433 -1.97 -11.23 -11.39
C LYS A 433 -0.95 -10.49 -10.49
N TYR A 434 -1.39 -9.39 -9.89
CA TYR A 434 -0.56 -8.60 -8.98
C TYR A 434 -0.47 -9.28 -7.61
N VAL A 435 0.75 -9.60 -7.19
CA VAL A 435 1.04 -10.00 -5.81
C VAL A 435 1.48 -8.76 -5.02
N PRO A 436 0.74 -8.36 -3.96
CA PRO A 436 1.13 -7.25 -3.11
C PRO A 436 2.43 -7.57 -2.37
N ARG A 437 3.14 -6.54 -1.92
CA ARG A 437 4.37 -6.72 -1.13
C ARG A 437 4.13 -7.41 0.23
N GLY A 438 2.89 -7.61 0.67
CA GLY A 438 2.62 -8.26 1.96
C GLY A 438 3.04 -7.43 3.18
N ILE A 439 3.32 -6.14 2.98
CA ILE A 439 3.62 -5.17 4.02
C ILE A 439 2.46 -4.17 4.07
N TYR A 440 1.82 -4.06 5.22
CA TYR A 440 0.62 -3.24 5.43
C TYR A 440 0.89 -2.19 6.50
N VAL A 441 0.39 -0.97 6.32
CA VAL A 441 0.55 0.12 7.28
C VAL A 441 -0.82 0.44 7.89
N ALA A 442 -0.91 0.56 9.22
CA ALA A 442 -2.17 0.79 9.91
C ALA A 442 -2.02 1.61 11.20
N GLY A 443 -3.05 2.40 11.52
CA GLY A 443 -3.12 3.23 12.71
C GLY A 443 -2.37 4.55 12.54
N ASN A 444 -1.98 5.16 13.66
CA ASN A 444 -1.40 6.50 13.68
C ASN A 444 -0.05 6.64 12.95
N VAL A 445 0.65 5.53 12.66
CA VAL A 445 1.88 5.55 11.85
C VAL A 445 1.61 5.91 10.38
N HIS A 446 0.38 5.65 9.92
CA HIS A 446 -0.07 5.97 8.56
C HIS A 446 -0.63 7.39 8.45
N TRP A 447 -1.42 7.82 9.44
CA TRP A 447 -2.05 9.13 9.50
C TRP A 447 -2.74 9.31 10.87
N PRO A 448 -2.92 10.53 11.40
CA PRO A 448 -3.71 10.76 12.62
C PRO A 448 -5.12 10.17 12.54
N ALA A 449 -5.38 9.22 13.44
CA ALA A 449 -6.58 8.42 13.50
C ALA A 449 -7.05 8.26 14.95
N ASN A 450 -8.37 8.29 15.15
CA ASN A 450 -8.95 8.02 16.47
C ASN A 450 -8.92 6.50 16.79
N THR A 451 -9.35 6.13 17.99
CA THR A 451 -9.34 4.71 18.44
C THR A 451 -10.18 3.79 17.54
N PHE A 452 -11.34 4.25 17.07
CA PHE A 452 -12.22 3.44 16.20
C PHE A 452 -11.60 3.22 14.82
N GLU A 453 -11.09 4.28 14.21
CA GLU A 453 -10.37 4.21 12.94
C GLU A 453 -9.14 3.31 13.05
N SER A 454 -8.39 3.42 14.15
CA SER A 454 -7.21 2.59 14.44
C SER A 454 -7.54 1.10 14.56
N ILE A 455 -8.67 0.75 15.18
CA ILE A 455 -9.18 -0.64 15.25
C ILE A 455 -9.62 -1.13 13.87
N ALA A 456 -10.38 -0.31 13.14
CA ALA A 456 -10.86 -0.65 11.80
C ALA A 456 -9.70 -0.89 10.82
N GLN A 457 -8.67 -0.04 10.86
CA GLN A 457 -7.45 -0.23 10.07
C GLN A 457 -6.70 -1.50 10.49
N GLY A 458 -6.66 -1.83 11.79
CA GLY A 458 -6.08 -3.08 12.28
C GLY A 458 -6.75 -4.33 11.72
N TYR A 459 -8.09 -4.37 11.70
CA TYR A 459 -8.85 -5.44 11.06
C TYR A 459 -8.62 -5.48 9.54
N SER A 460 -8.58 -4.32 8.87
CA SER A 460 -8.33 -4.24 7.43
C SER A 460 -6.96 -4.79 7.05
N ALA A 461 -5.91 -4.43 7.79
CA ALA A 461 -4.56 -4.94 7.57
C ALA A 461 -4.49 -6.46 7.80
N ALA A 462 -5.07 -6.95 8.90
CA ALA A 462 -5.14 -8.38 9.20
C ALA A 462 -5.90 -9.16 8.11
N SER A 463 -7.05 -8.66 7.66
CA SER A 463 -7.85 -9.31 6.62
C SER A 463 -7.11 -9.38 5.29
N ARG A 464 -6.43 -8.29 4.87
CA ARG A 464 -5.67 -8.27 3.62
C ARG A 464 -4.45 -9.18 3.69
N GLY A 465 -3.76 -9.19 4.84
CA GLY A 465 -2.65 -10.10 5.10
C GLY A 465 -3.07 -11.57 5.09
N TYR A 466 -4.22 -11.89 5.70
CA TYR A 466 -4.75 -13.25 5.74
C TYR A 466 -5.04 -13.82 4.34
N VAL A 467 -5.41 -12.98 3.36
CA VAL A 467 -5.60 -13.43 1.97
C VAL A 467 -4.31 -14.00 1.37
N VAL A 468 -3.15 -13.49 1.78
CA VAL A 468 -1.84 -14.03 1.41
C VAL A 468 -1.57 -15.32 2.19
N LEU A 469 -1.71 -15.26 3.52
CA LEU A 469 -1.34 -16.35 4.43
C LEU A 469 -2.20 -17.61 4.33
N LYS A 470 -3.44 -17.50 3.85
CA LYS A 470 -4.33 -18.67 3.70
C LYS A 470 -3.88 -19.60 2.56
N ASN A 471 -3.11 -19.09 1.61
CA ASN A 471 -2.58 -19.89 0.51
C ASN A 471 -1.24 -20.48 0.95
N LYS A 472 -1.00 -21.77 0.67
CA LYS A 472 0.30 -22.41 0.96
C LYS A 472 1.41 -21.90 0.06
N LYS A 473 1.04 -21.41 -1.13
CA LYS A 473 1.94 -20.90 -2.15
C LYS A 473 1.39 -19.62 -2.74
N ILE A 474 2.28 -18.75 -3.16
CA ILE A 474 1.94 -17.60 -4.00
C ILE A 474 2.42 -17.88 -5.41
N GLU A 475 1.53 -17.70 -6.37
CA GLU A 475 1.83 -17.74 -7.80
C GLU A 475 2.14 -16.33 -8.30
N ILE A 476 3.32 -16.15 -8.89
CA ILE A 476 3.74 -14.90 -9.51
C ILE A 476 3.87 -15.14 -11.00
N GLU A 477 3.21 -14.31 -11.80
CA GLU A 477 3.40 -14.34 -13.24
C GLU A 477 4.88 -14.04 -13.58
N PRO A 478 5.49 -14.74 -14.54
CA PRO A 478 6.88 -14.53 -14.98
C PRO A 478 7.10 -13.21 -15.73
N VAL A 479 6.31 -12.17 -15.44
CA VAL A 479 6.57 -10.79 -15.85
C VAL A 479 7.67 -10.19 -14.96
N VAL A 480 8.82 -10.84 -14.96
CA VAL A 480 10.01 -10.46 -14.20
C VAL A 480 11.21 -10.35 -15.14
N VAL A 481 12.31 -9.83 -14.62
CA VAL A 481 13.60 -9.86 -15.31
C VAL A 481 14.29 -11.19 -14.97
N SER A 482 14.86 -11.86 -15.96
CA SER A 482 15.77 -13.00 -15.73
C SER A 482 17.17 -12.50 -15.42
N TYR A 483 17.88 -13.27 -14.60
CA TYR A 483 19.26 -12.99 -14.22
C TYR A 483 20.16 -14.17 -14.59
N ASP A 484 21.24 -13.89 -15.30
CA ASP A 484 22.30 -14.84 -15.62
C ASP A 484 23.56 -14.51 -14.79
N SER A 485 23.88 -15.38 -13.84
CA SER A 485 25.04 -15.23 -12.96
C SER A 485 26.39 -15.40 -13.67
N GLU A 486 26.44 -16.17 -14.76
CA GLU A 486 27.68 -16.43 -15.50
C GLU A 486 28.12 -15.20 -16.30
N THR A 487 27.15 -14.46 -16.83
CA THR A 487 27.39 -13.21 -17.58
C THR A 487 27.52 -11.98 -16.66
N CYS A 488 27.15 -12.09 -15.38
CA CYS A 488 27.17 -10.98 -14.44
C CYS A 488 28.59 -10.56 -14.06
N ARG A 489 28.90 -9.26 -14.18
CA ARG A 489 30.20 -8.68 -13.78
C ARG A 489 30.18 -7.94 -12.45
N GLY A 490 29.07 -7.98 -11.70
CA GLY A 490 29.01 -7.36 -10.36
C GLY A 490 29.07 -5.83 -10.33
N CYS A 491 28.74 -5.13 -11.43
CA CYS A 491 28.97 -3.69 -11.54
C CYS A 491 28.03 -2.79 -10.70
N GLY A 492 26.94 -3.33 -10.14
CA GLY A 492 26.04 -2.60 -9.23
C GLY A 492 25.00 -1.67 -9.86
N ARG A 493 25.12 -1.33 -11.15
CA ARG A 493 24.19 -0.39 -11.82
C ARG A 493 22.71 -0.77 -11.71
N CYS A 494 22.40 -2.06 -11.73
CA CYS A 494 21.04 -2.57 -11.58
C CYS A 494 20.45 -2.33 -10.18
N VAL A 495 21.30 -2.26 -9.14
CA VAL A 495 20.89 -1.96 -7.76
C VAL A 495 20.45 -0.50 -7.65
N GLU A 496 21.22 0.42 -8.24
CA GLU A 496 20.95 1.87 -8.19
C GLU A 496 19.60 2.26 -8.81
N VAL A 497 19.15 1.52 -9.82
CA VAL A 497 17.90 1.83 -10.56
C VAL A 497 16.68 1.04 -10.10
N CYS A 498 16.83 0.08 -9.17
CA CYS A 498 15.72 -0.78 -8.77
C CYS A 498 14.90 -0.17 -7.63
N GLU A 499 13.78 0.47 -7.95
CA GLU A 499 12.85 1.02 -6.93
C GLU A 499 12.13 -0.03 -6.07
N PHE A 500 12.31 -1.32 -6.37
CA PHE A 500 11.63 -2.42 -5.70
C PHE A 500 12.58 -3.25 -4.83
N ASN A 501 13.87 -2.91 -4.77
CA ASN A 501 14.90 -3.69 -4.08
C ASN A 501 14.88 -5.17 -4.48
N ALA A 502 14.60 -5.45 -5.76
CA ALA A 502 14.64 -6.80 -6.31
C ALA A 502 16.07 -7.27 -6.61
N VAL A 503 17.06 -6.40 -6.41
CA VAL A 503 18.43 -6.57 -6.87
C VAL A 503 19.35 -6.05 -5.78
N GLU A 504 20.22 -6.90 -5.25
CA GLU A 504 21.16 -6.57 -4.19
C GLU A 504 22.59 -6.98 -4.58
N LEU A 505 23.58 -6.15 -4.24
CA LEU A 505 24.99 -6.51 -4.40
C LEU A 505 25.42 -7.40 -3.23
N PHE A 506 26.10 -8.50 -3.54
CA PHE A 506 26.71 -9.35 -2.52
C PHE A 506 28.14 -9.73 -2.91
N ASP A 507 28.99 -9.90 -1.89
CA ASP A 507 30.35 -10.41 -2.06
C ASP A 507 30.32 -11.93 -2.00
N THR A 508 30.92 -12.59 -3.00
CA THR A 508 31.02 -14.06 -3.05
C THR A 508 32.09 -14.61 -2.10
N GLY A 509 32.83 -13.75 -1.39
CA GLY A 509 33.97 -14.11 -0.54
C GLY A 509 35.27 -14.32 -1.33
N SER A 510 35.20 -14.29 -2.66
CA SER A 510 36.36 -14.41 -3.57
C SER A 510 36.87 -13.04 -4.07
N GLY A 511 36.31 -11.93 -3.59
CA GLY A 511 36.58 -10.57 -4.09
C GLY A 511 35.80 -10.22 -5.36
N ILE A 512 35.09 -11.18 -5.96
CA ILE A 512 34.15 -10.96 -7.05
C ILE A 512 32.79 -10.59 -6.45
N LYS A 513 32.33 -9.37 -6.74
CA LYS A 513 30.96 -8.95 -6.42
C LYS A 513 30.00 -9.58 -7.43
N GLN A 514 28.89 -10.10 -6.95
CA GLN A 514 27.78 -10.54 -7.79
C GLN A 514 26.49 -9.88 -7.32
N VAL A 515 25.43 -10.12 -8.07
CA VAL A 515 24.12 -9.56 -7.80
C VAL A 515 23.18 -10.68 -7.41
N LYS A 516 22.50 -10.53 -6.28
CA LYS A 516 21.42 -11.40 -5.87
C LYS A 516 20.12 -10.82 -6.42
N PHE A 517 19.42 -11.60 -7.21
CA PHE A 517 18.16 -11.19 -7.83
C PHE A 517 16.97 -11.90 -7.15
N ASN A 518 15.97 -11.12 -6.75
CA ASN A 518 14.73 -11.62 -6.15
C ASN A 518 13.57 -11.42 -7.14
N SER A 519 13.16 -12.51 -7.79
CA SER A 519 12.09 -12.50 -8.79
C SER A 519 10.74 -12.06 -8.22
N ILE A 520 10.47 -12.28 -6.93
CA ILE A 520 9.19 -11.95 -6.28
C ILE A 520 9.04 -10.45 -6.09
N MET A 521 10.16 -9.79 -5.79
CA MET A 521 10.23 -8.33 -5.64
C MET A 521 10.23 -7.62 -7.00
N CYS A 522 10.65 -8.32 -8.07
CA CYS A 522 10.68 -7.75 -9.42
C CYS A 522 9.26 -7.47 -9.94
N LYS A 523 9.04 -6.25 -10.46
CA LYS A 523 7.78 -5.84 -11.12
C LYS A 523 7.87 -5.82 -12.64
N GLY A 524 8.94 -6.37 -13.21
CA GLY A 524 9.11 -6.48 -14.66
C GLY A 524 9.23 -5.15 -15.42
N CYS A 525 9.61 -4.05 -14.75
CA CYS A 525 9.67 -2.73 -15.40
C CYS A 525 10.78 -2.61 -16.47
N GLY A 526 11.76 -3.51 -16.47
CA GLY A 526 12.84 -3.54 -17.46
C GLY A 526 13.93 -2.46 -17.31
N VAL A 527 13.83 -1.53 -16.35
CA VAL A 527 14.84 -0.45 -16.20
C VAL A 527 16.26 -1.00 -15.99
N CYS A 528 16.39 -2.04 -15.17
CA CYS A 528 17.68 -2.68 -14.91
C CYS A 528 18.30 -3.38 -16.12
N THR A 529 17.49 -3.79 -17.12
CA THR A 529 17.99 -4.47 -18.33
C THR A 529 18.65 -3.48 -19.28
N VAL A 530 18.19 -2.23 -19.30
CA VAL A 530 18.75 -1.15 -20.12
C VAL A 530 20.12 -0.71 -19.61
N VAL A 531 20.32 -0.66 -18.29
CA VAL A 531 21.60 -0.22 -17.69
C VAL A 531 22.63 -1.33 -17.53
N CYS A 532 22.25 -2.60 -17.76
CA CYS A 532 23.13 -3.76 -17.59
C CYS A 532 24.12 -3.87 -18.78
N PRO A 533 25.42 -3.57 -18.58
CA PRO A 533 26.36 -3.52 -19.70
C PRO A 533 26.75 -4.90 -20.23
N SER A 534 26.62 -5.95 -19.42
CA SER A 534 26.95 -7.32 -19.84
C SER A 534 25.77 -8.06 -20.47
N GLY A 535 24.55 -7.52 -20.39
CA GLY A 535 23.35 -8.22 -20.85
C GLY A 535 22.89 -9.38 -19.94
N ALA A 536 23.44 -9.47 -18.72
CA ALA A 536 23.09 -10.48 -17.72
C ALA A 536 21.66 -10.36 -17.16
N LEU A 537 20.95 -9.27 -17.46
CA LEU A 537 19.57 -9.04 -17.05
C LEU A 537 18.72 -8.83 -18.30
N GLN A 538 17.67 -9.65 -18.47
CA GLN A 538 16.77 -9.56 -19.64
C GLN A 538 15.31 -9.69 -19.23
N PRO A 539 14.35 -9.02 -19.91
CA PRO A 539 12.93 -9.25 -19.62
C PRO A 539 12.54 -10.69 -20.01
N GLN A 540 11.83 -11.42 -19.14
CA GLN A 540 11.42 -12.80 -19.44
C GLN A 540 10.32 -12.88 -20.50
N VAL A 541 9.35 -11.97 -20.46
CA VAL A 541 8.18 -11.98 -21.36
C VAL A 541 8.52 -11.50 -22.77
N ILE A 542 9.59 -10.72 -22.91
CA ILE A 542 10.06 -10.24 -24.21
C ILE A 542 11.59 -10.16 -24.24
N SER A 543 12.19 -11.18 -24.83
CA SER A 543 13.63 -11.27 -25.04
C SER A 543 14.08 -10.32 -26.17
N LYS A 544 15.37 -9.98 -26.16
CA LYS A 544 15.99 -9.20 -27.25
C LYS A 544 15.79 -9.89 -28.61
N LYS A 545 15.92 -11.22 -28.67
CA LYS A 545 15.72 -12.01 -29.89
C LYS A 545 14.30 -11.85 -30.45
N GLN A 546 13.29 -11.86 -29.58
CA GLN A 546 11.90 -11.61 -30.00
C GLN A 546 11.73 -10.20 -30.58
N ILE A 547 12.34 -9.17 -29.96
CA ILE A 547 12.28 -7.79 -30.46
C ILE A 547 12.96 -7.70 -31.83
N ASP A 548 14.16 -8.27 -31.98
CA ASP A 548 14.91 -8.26 -33.23
C ASP A 548 14.13 -8.99 -34.36
N SER A 549 13.50 -10.13 -34.05
CA SER A 549 12.64 -10.86 -35.01
C SER A 549 11.41 -10.05 -35.43
N MET A 550 10.78 -9.31 -34.50
CA MET A 550 9.66 -8.42 -34.85
C MET A 550 10.12 -7.27 -35.76
N LEU A 551 11.27 -6.67 -35.46
CA LEU A 551 11.83 -5.58 -36.27
C LEU A 551 12.25 -6.07 -37.66
N GLY A 552 12.73 -7.30 -37.79
CA GLY A 552 13.06 -7.93 -39.07
C GLY A 552 11.86 -8.10 -40.01
N VAL A 553 10.61 -8.00 -39.53
CA VAL A 553 9.41 -8.00 -40.38
C VAL A 553 9.15 -6.61 -41.00
N PHE A 554 9.68 -5.55 -40.39
CA PHE A 554 9.51 -4.17 -40.87
C PHE A 554 10.47 -3.81 -42.01
N VAL A 555 11.71 -4.28 -41.90
CA VAL A 555 12.83 -4.08 -42.85
C VAL A 555 12.63 -5.00 -44.04
#